data_AF-A0A965U012-F1
#
_entry.id   AF-A0A965U012-F1
#
_cell.length_a   1.000
_cell.length_b   1.000
_cell.length_c   1.000
_cell.angle_alpha   90.00
_cell.angle_beta   90.00
_cell.angle_gamma   90.00
#
_symmetry.space_group_name_H-M   'P 1'
#
loop_
_entity.id
_entity.type
_entity.pdbx_description
1 polymer ?
#
loop_
_entity_poly.entity_id
_entity_poly.type
_entity_poly.pdbx_seq_one_letter_code
_entity_poly.pdbx_strand_id
1 'polypeptide(L)'
;MKIAHEAPLSLMGEVQALTDYDYALVHLFETKTDYLKFFERALSKGRTVILDNSIFELGTSFDPVRFAYWIEQLKPTEYIIPDVLESGEGTIRQLHHWMSNFKDLPGKKIGVVQGRTYEDIKECYLEVNSYCDKIAISFDYSLYEKLYPHKNKIISWALGRVLLINMLIRDKILNFNKPHHLLGCSTPEEFKFYREYDFIESVDTSNPVVHGLLGIKYPESGLLQKDRIKLVNLLHAKPDVEAYEIIKYNISKFKEIVG
;
A
#
# COMPACT_ATOMS: atom_id res chain seq x y z
N MET A 1 -1.93 -10.49 -9.72
CA MET A 1 -2.18 -9.35 -8.80
C MET A 1 -1.89 -8.05 -9.54
N LYS A 2 -2.63 -6.95 -9.30
CA LYS A 2 -2.36 -5.63 -9.89
C LYS A 2 -1.28 -4.89 -9.10
N ILE A 3 -0.43 -4.13 -9.78
CA ILE A 3 0.74 -3.48 -9.18
C ILE A 3 0.67 -1.96 -9.38
N ALA A 4 0.98 -1.22 -8.31
CA ALA A 4 1.31 0.21 -8.34
C ALA A 4 2.72 0.45 -7.80
N HIS A 5 3.44 1.38 -8.44
CA HIS A 5 4.67 1.94 -7.91
C HIS A 5 4.56 3.44 -7.78
N GLU A 6 4.76 3.94 -6.56
CA GLU A 6 4.92 5.37 -6.36
C GLU A 6 6.27 5.81 -6.94
N ALA A 7 6.35 7.04 -7.46
CA ALA A 7 7.56 7.58 -8.07
C ALA A 7 7.80 9.07 -7.75
N PRO A 8 9.05 9.56 -7.90
CA PRO A 8 9.32 11.00 -7.88
C PRO A 8 8.52 11.72 -8.97
N LEU A 9 8.27 13.02 -8.77
CA LEU A 9 7.49 13.84 -9.70
C LEU A 9 8.06 13.82 -11.13
N SER A 10 9.38 13.69 -11.26
CA SER A 10 10.09 13.65 -12.54
C SER A 10 9.88 12.36 -13.34
N LEU A 11 9.40 11.28 -12.71
CA LEU A 11 9.23 9.95 -13.30
C LEU A 11 7.81 9.41 -13.24
N MET A 12 6.83 10.19 -12.76
CA MET A 12 5.46 9.70 -12.57
C MET A 12 4.86 9.17 -13.87
N GLY A 13 5.11 9.81 -15.01
CA GLY A 13 4.57 9.37 -16.31
C GLY A 13 5.18 8.06 -16.79
N GLU A 14 6.50 7.93 -16.65
CA GLU A 14 7.28 6.77 -17.03
C GLU A 14 6.91 5.56 -16.17
N VAL A 15 6.81 5.73 -14.85
CA VAL A 15 6.42 4.66 -13.93
C VAL A 15 4.95 4.28 -14.11
N GLN A 16 4.06 5.26 -14.34
CA GLN A 16 2.64 4.99 -14.64
C GLN A 16 2.47 4.09 -15.87
N ALA A 17 3.32 4.25 -16.89
CA ALA A 17 3.27 3.43 -18.09
C ALA A 17 3.66 1.95 -17.85
N LEU A 18 4.32 1.66 -16.73
CA LEU A 18 4.80 0.32 -16.36
C LEU A 18 3.94 -0.36 -15.29
N THR A 19 2.86 0.28 -14.85
CA THR A 19 2.08 -0.14 -13.68
C THR A 19 0.57 -0.21 -13.98
N ASP A 20 -0.13 -1.10 -13.29
CA ASP A 20 -1.52 -1.44 -13.62
C ASP A 20 -2.54 -0.41 -13.11
N TYR A 21 -2.20 0.30 -12.02
CA TYR A 21 -3.04 1.35 -11.42
C TYR A 21 -2.18 2.41 -10.71
N ASP A 22 -2.77 3.53 -10.31
CA ASP A 22 -2.05 4.61 -9.63
C ASP A 22 -2.36 4.68 -8.14
N TYR A 23 -1.35 5.01 -7.34
CA TYR A 23 -1.44 5.19 -5.89
C TYR A 23 -1.12 6.65 -5.53
N ALA A 24 -2.06 7.35 -4.90
CA ALA A 24 -1.97 8.78 -4.62
C ALA A 24 -1.91 9.06 -3.12
N LEU A 25 -1.00 9.95 -2.71
CA LEU A 25 -0.84 10.37 -1.33
C LEU A 25 -1.54 11.71 -1.10
N VAL A 26 -2.61 11.74 -0.31
CA VAL A 26 -3.44 12.94 -0.15
C VAL A 26 -2.69 14.15 0.42
N HIS A 27 -1.71 13.92 1.30
CA HIS A 27 -0.96 15.03 1.93
C HIS A 27 -0.16 15.86 0.92
N LEU A 28 0.07 15.35 -0.30
CA LEU A 28 0.73 16.09 -1.37
C LEU A 28 -0.23 17.00 -2.15
N PHE A 29 -1.55 16.79 -2.08
CA PHE A 29 -2.52 17.54 -2.89
C PHE A 29 -2.57 19.02 -2.53
N GLU A 30 -2.41 19.36 -1.26
CA GLU A 30 -2.45 20.75 -0.79
C GLU A 30 -1.20 21.55 -1.19
N THR A 31 -0.07 20.88 -1.40
CA THR A 31 1.23 21.54 -1.61
C THR A 31 1.79 21.37 -3.02
N LYS A 32 1.27 20.42 -3.81
CA LYS A 32 1.77 20.06 -5.14
C LYS A 32 0.62 19.97 -6.16
N THR A 33 0.23 21.10 -6.73
CA THR A 33 -0.86 21.16 -7.72
C THR A 33 -0.66 20.23 -8.92
N ASP A 34 0.57 20.10 -9.43
CA ASP A 34 0.86 19.23 -10.56
C ASP A 34 0.71 17.74 -10.24
N TYR A 35 0.92 17.36 -8.97
CA TYR A 35 0.68 16.00 -8.47
C TYR A 35 -0.82 15.70 -8.46
N LEU A 36 -1.67 16.59 -7.95
CA LEU A 36 -3.13 16.43 -8.04
C LEU A 36 -3.60 16.30 -9.50
N LYS A 37 -3.17 17.24 -10.36
CA LYS A 37 -3.53 17.23 -11.80
C LYS A 37 -3.08 15.96 -12.51
N PHE A 38 -2.04 15.30 -12.05
CA PHE A 38 -1.60 14.01 -12.59
C PHE A 38 -2.68 12.94 -12.40
N PHE A 39 -3.25 12.81 -11.20
CA PHE A 39 -4.30 11.82 -10.94
C PHE A 39 -5.65 12.19 -11.55
N GLU A 40 -5.98 13.48 -11.65
CA GLU A 40 -7.15 13.93 -12.42
C GLU A 40 -7.05 13.47 -13.88
N ARG A 41 -5.87 13.60 -14.50
CA ARG A 41 -5.62 13.08 -15.86
C ARG A 41 -5.61 11.56 -15.93
N ALA A 42 -5.17 10.86 -14.89
CA ALA A 42 -5.21 9.41 -14.84
C ALA A 42 -6.66 8.90 -14.83
N LEU A 43 -7.50 9.48 -13.97
CA LEU A 43 -8.92 9.17 -13.87
C LEU A 43 -9.67 9.50 -15.17
N SER A 44 -9.38 10.63 -15.82
CA SER A 44 -10.04 10.98 -17.10
C SER A 44 -9.67 10.03 -18.24
N LYS A 45 -8.54 9.33 -18.13
CA LYS A 45 -8.13 8.25 -19.03
C LYS A 45 -8.68 6.87 -18.63
N GLY A 46 -9.51 6.80 -17.58
CA GLY A 46 -10.11 5.58 -17.08
C GLY A 46 -9.16 4.68 -16.27
N ARG A 47 -8.03 5.20 -15.81
CA ARG A 47 -7.14 4.45 -14.90
C ARG A 47 -7.76 4.34 -13.51
N THR A 48 -7.48 3.23 -12.84
CA THR A 48 -7.78 3.07 -11.41
C THR A 48 -6.83 3.93 -10.59
N VAL A 49 -7.37 4.73 -9.66
CA VAL A 49 -6.59 5.49 -8.68
C VAL A 49 -7.05 5.11 -7.27
N ILE A 50 -6.11 4.67 -6.44
CA ILE A 50 -6.29 4.48 -4.99
C ILE A 50 -5.75 5.73 -4.29
N LEU A 51 -6.60 6.39 -3.51
CA LEU A 51 -6.22 7.54 -2.68
C LEU A 51 -5.93 7.10 -1.24
N ASP A 52 -4.69 7.29 -0.83
CA ASP A 52 -4.18 6.93 0.49
C ASP A 52 -4.34 8.08 1.50
N ASN A 53 -4.63 7.71 2.76
CA ASN A 53 -4.82 8.66 3.87
C ASN A 53 -3.50 9.23 4.42
N SER A 54 -2.36 8.85 3.84
CA SER A 54 -1.00 9.30 4.13
C SER A 54 -0.49 9.02 5.54
N ILE A 55 -1.08 8.04 6.24
CA ILE A 55 -0.70 7.71 7.61
C ILE A 55 0.76 7.26 7.70
N PHE A 56 1.26 6.51 6.70
CA PHE A 56 2.61 5.99 6.74
C PHE A 56 3.63 7.12 6.70
N GLU A 57 3.39 8.18 5.92
CA GLU A 57 4.27 9.34 5.79
C GLU A 57 4.19 10.25 7.01
N LEU A 58 2.97 10.52 7.48
CA LEU A 58 2.67 11.52 8.52
C LEU A 58 2.78 10.97 9.96
N GLY A 59 2.71 9.66 10.15
CA GLY A 59 2.63 9.00 11.46
C GLY A 59 1.25 9.06 12.12
N THR A 60 0.32 9.82 11.55
CA THR A 60 -1.11 9.88 11.88
C THR A 60 -1.89 10.01 10.58
N SER A 61 -3.10 9.48 10.52
CA SER A 61 -3.96 9.66 9.35
C SER A 61 -4.20 11.15 9.07
N PHE A 62 -4.34 11.52 7.79
CA PHE A 62 -4.69 12.87 7.38
C PHE A 62 -6.00 13.35 8.00
N ASP A 63 -6.19 14.67 8.12
CA ASP A 63 -7.41 15.23 8.70
C ASP A 63 -8.65 14.70 7.98
N PRO A 64 -9.61 14.06 8.67
CA PRO A 64 -10.70 13.32 8.03
C PRO A 64 -11.65 14.23 7.26
N VAL A 65 -11.86 15.47 7.71
CA VAL A 65 -12.74 16.43 7.02
C VAL A 65 -12.10 16.90 5.70
N ARG A 66 -10.81 17.24 5.75
CA ARG A 66 -10.03 17.58 4.55
C ARG A 66 -9.86 16.37 3.63
N PHE A 67 -9.73 15.17 4.17
CA PHE A 67 -9.64 13.94 3.40
C PHE A 67 -10.93 13.68 2.61
N ALA A 68 -12.09 13.80 3.26
CA ALA A 68 -13.39 13.70 2.61
C ALA A 68 -13.55 14.74 1.50
N TYR A 69 -13.15 15.99 1.75
CA TYR A 69 -13.12 17.03 0.71
C TYR A 69 -12.30 16.59 -0.51
N TRP A 70 -11.08 16.07 -0.32
CA TRP A 70 -10.25 15.62 -1.44
C TRP A 70 -10.80 14.40 -2.17
N ILE A 71 -11.51 13.50 -1.48
CA ILE A 71 -12.24 12.40 -2.11
C ILE A 71 -13.35 12.94 -3.02
N GLU A 72 -14.11 13.94 -2.58
CA GLU A 72 -15.17 14.55 -3.41
C GLU A 72 -14.60 15.32 -4.62
N GLN A 73 -13.46 16.00 -4.45
CA GLN A 73 -12.81 16.72 -5.53
C GLN A 73 -12.20 15.78 -6.57
N LEU A 74 -11.40 14.81 -6.13
CA LEU A 74 -10.70 13.89 -7.03
C LEU A 74 -11.62 12.82 -7.61
N LYS A 75 -12.59 12.33 -6.81
CA LYS A 75 -13.44 11.16 -7.12
C LYS A 75 -12.60 9.92 -7.47
N PRO A 76 -11.70 9.47 -6.57
CA PRO A 76 -10.84 8.33 -6.83
C PRO A 76 -11.68 7.06 -7.04
N THR A 77 -11.10 6.06 -7.71
CA THR A 77 -11.76 4.76 -7.88
C THR A 77 -11.95 4.08 -6.52
N GLU A 78 -10.94 4.20 -5.67
CA GLU A 78 -10.91 3.65 -4.32
C GLU A 78 -10.15 4.58 -3.38
N TYR A 79 -10.42 4.49 -2.08
CA TYR A 79 -9.70 5.27 -1.08
C TYR A 79 -9.55 4.50 0.22
N ILE A 80 -8.44 4.75 0.91
CA ILE A 80 -8.12 4.14 2.19
C ILE A 80 -8.68 5.01 3.29
N ILE A 81 -9.60 4.47 4.09
CA ILE A 81 -10.19 5.21 5.22
C ILE A 81 -9.14 5.48 6.31
N PRO A 82 -9.33 6.49 7.17
CA PRO A 82 -8.46 6.73 8.32
C PRO A 82 -8.32 5.51 9.25
N ASP A 83 -7.09 5.19 9.64
CA ASP A 83 -6.72 4.09 10.52
C ASP A 83 -5.70 4.53 11.59
N VAL A 84 -5.32 3.63 12.51
CA VAL A 84 -4.33 3.93 13.56
C VAL A 84 -3.27 2.83 13.58
N LEU A 85 -2.03 3.20 13.29
CA LEU A 85 -0.91 2.26 13.18
C LEU A 85 -0.82 1.35 14.42
N GLU A 86 -0.90 0.06 14.17
CA GLU A 86 -0.84 -1.01 15.16
C GLU A 86 -1.89 -0.94 16.29
N SER A 87 -3.01 -0.23 16.10
CA SER A 87 -4.12 -0.20 17.05
C SER A 87 -5.41 -0.69 16.38
N GLY A 88 -5.81 -1.93 16.66
CA GLY A 88 -7.08 -2.49 16.17
C GLY A 88 -8.27 -1.69 16.70
N GLU A 89 -8.35 -1.48 18.01
CA GLU A 89 -9.41 -0.69 18.63
C GLU A 89 -9.44 0.77 18.11
N GLY A 90 -8.28 1.41 17.97
CA GLY A 90 -8.17 2.76 17.42
C GLY A 90 -8.68 2.85 15.98
N THR A 91 -8.34 1.84 15.16
CA THR A 91 -8.78 1.73 13.77
C THR A 91 -10.28 1.46 13.67
N ILE A 92 -10.83 0.58 14.51
CA ILE A 92 -12.28 0.33 14.58
C ILE A 92 -13.04 1.61 14.94
N ARG A 93 -12.55 2.39 15.92
CA ARG A 93 -13.16 3.68 16.28
C ARG A 93 -13.12 4.67 15.12
N GLN A 94 -12.00 4.80 14.41
CA GLN A 94 -11.89 5.67 13.24
C GLN A 94 -12.81 5.20 12.10
N LEU A 95 -12.90 3.90 11.86
CA LEU A 95 -13.83 3.29 10.91
C LEU A 95 -15.28 3.65 11.24
N HIS A 96 -15.74 3.42 12.46
CA HIS A 96 -17.12 3.73 12.86
C HIS A 96 -17.41 5.23 12.80
N HIS A 97 -16.45 6.06 13.23
CA HIS A 97 -16.56 7.51 13.09
C HIS A 97 -16.69 7.91 11.61
N TRP A 98 -15.87 7.32 10.74
CA TRP A 98 -15.89 7.60 9.31
C TRP A 98 -17.23 7.24 8.67
N MET A 99 -17.72 6.03 8.93
CA MET A 99 -19.02 5.56 8.40
C MET A 99 -20.21 6.37 8.92
N SER A 100 -20.10 6.94 10.13
CA SER A 100 -21.16 7.76 10.71
C SER A 100 -21.21 9.18 10.14
N ASN A 101 -20.05 9.79 9.87
CA ASN A 101 -19.93 11.21 9.55
C ASN A 101 -19.75 11.52 8.05
N PHE A 102 -19.17 10.59 7.28
CA PHE A 102 -18.85 10.82 5.86
C PHE A 102 -19.59 9.82 4.95
N LYS A 103 -20.89 10.10 4.76
CA LYS A 103 -21.79 9.29 3.93
C LYS A 103 -21.68 9.66 2.46
N ASP A 104 -21.96 8.69 1.59
CA ASP A 104 -22.12 8.88 0.14
C ASP A 104 -20.89 9.46 -0.61
N LEU A 105 -19.69 9.33 -0.02
CA LEU A 105 -18.45 9.66 -0.71
C LEU A 105 -18.21 8.74 -1.91
N PRO A 106 -17.72 9.28 -3.05
CA PRO A 106 -17.42 8.50 -4.24
C PRO A 106 -16.23 7.57 -4.05
N GLY A 107 -16.24 6.44 -4.77
CA GLY A 107 -15.17 5.45 -4.73
C GLY A 107 -15.41 4.34 -3.70
N LYS A 108 -14.68 3.23 -3.87
CA LYS A 108 -14.73 2.08 -2.95
C LYS A 108 -13.90 2.34 -1.70
N LYS A 109 -14.40 1.89 -0.55
CA LYS A 109 -13.75 2.00 0.76
C LYS A 109 -12.77 0.85 0.95
N ILE A 110 -11.51 1.17 1.21
CA ILE A 110 -10.50 0.22 1.65
C ILE A 110 -10.27 0.44 3.14
N GLY A 111 -10.44 -0.59 3.97
CA GLY A 111 -10.06 -0.54 5.38
C GLY A 111 -8.74 -1.26 5.62
N VAL A 112 -7.85 -0.66 6.42
CA VAL A 112 -6.58 -1.28 6.80
C VAL A 112 -6.78 -2.05 8.10
N VAL A 113 -6.37 -3.31 8.13
CA VAL A 113 -6.37 -4.08 9.38
C VAL A 113 -5.21 -3.58 10.23
N GLN A 114 -5.39 -3.40 11.54
CA GLN A 114 -4.33 -2.93 12.43
C GLN A 114 -4.34 -3.72 13.74
N GLY A 115 -3.19 -3.85 14.39
CA GLY A 115 -3.07 -4.49 15.71
C GLY A 115 -1.65 -4.92 16.05
N ARG A 116 -1.38 -5.19 17.35
CA ARG A 116 -0.08 -5.69 17.85
C ARG A 116 -0.11 -7.17 18.21
N THR A 117 -1.30 -7.72 18.36
CA THR A 117 -1.55 -9.13 18.62
C THR A 117 -2.44 -9.72 17.52
N TYR A 118 -2.44 -11.05 17.41
CA TYR A 118 -3.31 -11.72 16.45
C TYR A 118 -4.80 -11.51 16.77
N GLU A 119 -5.18 -11.43 18.05
CA GLU A 119 -6.58 -11.19 18.42
C GLU A 119 -7.02 -9.78 18.04
N ASP A 120 -6.19 -8.75 18.29
CA ASP A 120 -6.48 -7.38 17.84
C ASP A 120 -6.71 -7.32 16.33
N ILE A 121 -5.86 -8.00 15.56
CA ILE A 121 -5.92 -8.05 14.11
C ILE A 121 -7.19 -8.77 13.66
N LYS A 122 -7.56 -9.88 14.31
CA LYS A 122 -8.78 -10.64 14.00
C LYS A 122 -10.03 -9.80 14.25
N GLU A 123 -10.11 -9.12 15.40
CA GLU A 123 -11.23 -8.22 15.72
C GLU A 123 -11.32 -7.07 14.71
N CYS A 124 -10.18 -6.42 14.42
CA CYS A 124 -10.12 -5.35 13.43
C CYS A 124 -10.49 -5.85 12.02
N TYR A 125 -10.08 -7.06 11.65
CA TYR A 125 -10.42 -7.67 10.35
C TYR A 125 -11.93 -7.85 10.21
N LEU A 126 -12.61 -8.36 11.23
CA LEU A 126 -14.06 -8.61 11.18
C LEU A 126 -14.86 -7.32 11.01
N GLU A 127 -14.44 -6.25 11.69
CA GLU A 127 -15.04 -4.92 11.54
C GLU A 127 -14.77 -4.33 10.14
N VAL A 128 -13.52 -4.30 9.70
CA VAL A 128 -13.16 -3.82 8.35
C VAL A 128 -13.90 -4.63 7.27
N ASN A 129 -13.99 -5.95 7.42
CA ASN A 129 -14.76 -6.81 6.53
C ASN A 129 -16.25 -6.49 6.53
N SER A 130 -16.82 -5.95 7.60
CA SER A 130 -18.25 -5.64 7.66
C SER A 130 -18.59 -4.31 6.98
N TYR A 131 -17.68 -3.34 7.00
CA TYR A 131 -17.97 -1.96 6.57
C TYR A 131 -17.26 -1.51 5.28
N CYS A 132 -16.18 -2.18 4.85
CA CYS A 132 -15.39 -1.76 3.69
C CYS A 132 -15.57 -2.68 2.48
N ASP A 133 -15.30 -2.17 1.28
CA ASP A 133 -15.37 -2.93 0.03
C ASP A 133 -14.12 -3.80 -0.19
N LYS A 134 -12.97 -3.37 0.36
CA LYS A 134 -11.67 -4.03 0.23
C LYS A 134 -10.92 -3.99 1.56
N ILE A 135 -10.08 -4.99 1.82
CA ILE A 135 -9.31 -5.12 3.06
C ILE A 135 -7.82 -4.97 2.73
N ALA A 136 -7.13 -4.06 3.42
CA ALA A 136 -5.70 -3.85 3.28
C ALA A 136 -4.90 -4.44 4.46
N ILE A 137 -3.70 -4.95 4.16
CA ILE A 137 -2.77 -5.53 5.14
C ILE A 137 -1.36 -4.94 4.93
N SER A 138 -0.85 -4.23 5.94
CA SER A 138 0.47 -3.59 5.91
C SER A 138 1.62 -4.59 6.01
N PHE A 139 2.76 -4.21 5.43
CA PHE A 139 3.99 -5.00 5.39
C PHE A 139 4.81 -4.98 6.68
N ASP A 140 4.52 -4.12 7.65
CA ASP A 140 5.46 -3.73 8.72
C ASP A 140 4.98 -3.89 10.18
N TYR A 141 3.94 -4.68 10.44
CA TYR A 141 3.48 -4.90 11.82
C TYR A 141 4.59 -5.49 12.71
N SER A 142 4.68 -5.01 13.94
CA SER A 142 5.57 -5.58 14.96
C SER A 142 5.21 -7.02 15.33
N LEU A 143 3.96 -7.44 15.10
CA LEU A 143 3.53 -8.83 15.25
C LEU A 143 4.36 -9.79 14.38
N TYR A 144 4.75 -9.37 13.18
CA TYR A 144 5.51 -10.22 12.26
C TYR A 144 6.87 -10.65 12.82
N GLU A 145 7.52 -9.80 13.61
CA GLU A 145 8.76 -10.14 14.31
C GLU A 145 8.59 -11.22 15.38
N LYS A 146 7.36 -11.37 15.90
CA LYS A 146 7.01 -12.44 16.85
C LYS A 146 6.59 -13.72 16.13
N LEU A 147 5.85 -13.60 15.03
CA LEU A 147 5.39 -14.74 14.22
C LEU A 147 6.56 -15.44 13.51
N TYR A 148 7.52 -14.67 13.00
CA TYR A 148 8.72 -15.18 12.36
C TYR A 148 9.98 -14.49 12.90
N PRO A 149 10.49 -14.89 14.08
CA PRO A 149 11.68 -14.28 14.66
C PRO A 149 12.91 -14.56 13.79
N HIS A 150 13.55 -13.51 13.30
CA HIS A 150 14.75 -13.60 12.47
C HIS A 150 15.72 -12.46 12.76
N LYS A 151 17.03 -12.70 12.58
CA LYS A 151 18.08 -11.68 12.81
C LYS A 151 17.90 -10.46 11.89
N ASN A 152 17.44 -10.69 10.67
CA ASN A 152 17.06 -9.66 9.73
C ASN A 152 15.56 -9.39 9.83
N LYS A 153 15.20 -8.24 10.40
CA LYS A 153 13.82 -7.79 10.61
C LYS A 153 12.98 -7.76 9.33
N ILE A 154 13.60 -7.49 8.18
CA ILE A 154 12.90 -7.45 6.89
C ILE A 154 12.37 -8.84 6.51
N ILE A 155 13.13 -9.90 6.82
CA ILE A 155 12.69 -11.29 6.62
C ILE A 155 11.55 -11.61 7.58
N SER A 156 11.64 -11.17 8.84
CA SER A 156 10.56 -11.33 9.80
C SER A 156 9.25 -10.70 9.31
N TRP A 157 9.33 -9.49 8.75
CA TRP A 157 8.18 -8.79 8.20
C TRP A 157 7.58 -9.50 6.99
N ALA A 158 8.40 -9.88 6.00
CA ALA A 158 7.94 -10.59 4.82
C ALA A 158 7.24 -11.92 5.18
N LEU A 159 7.91 -12.80 5.92
CA LEU A 159 7.36 -14.11 6.25
C LEU A 159 6.28 -14.02 7.34
N GLY A 160 6.33 -13.03 8.22
CA GLY A 160 5.28 -12.78 9.20
C GLY A 160 3.96 -12.38 8.57
N ARG A 161 3.94 -11.60 7.49
CA ARG A 161 2.71 -11.28 6.75
C ARG A 161 2.14 -12.52 6.05
N VAL A 162 2.99 -13.34 5.44
CA VAL A 162 2.60 -14.65 4.88
C VAL A 162 1.95 -15.52 5.94
N LEU A 163 2.57 -15.64 7.13
CA LEU A 163 2.02 -16.40 8.25
C LEU A 163 0.70 -15.82 8.76
N LEU A 164 0.58 -14.50 8.90
CA LEU A 164 -0.66 -13.87 9.33
C LEU A 164 -1.84 -14.22 8.40
N ILE A 165 -1.64 -14.08 7.09
CA ILE A 165 -2.68 -14.41 6.10
C ILE A 165 -3.07 -15.89 6.21
N ASN A 166 -2.10 -16.79 6.34
CA ASN A 166 -2.36 -18.22 6.52
C ASN A 166 -3.07 -18.53 7.85
N MET A 167 -2.78 -17.80 8.93
CA MET A 167 -3.52 -17.92 10.19
C MET A 167 -4.98 -17.51 10.04
N LEU A 168 -5.25 -16.37 9.36
CA LEU A 168 -6.63 -15.92 9.08
C LEU A 168 -7.41 -16.94 8.23
N ILE A 169 -6.74 -17.58 7.26
CA ILE A 169 -7.31 -18.67 6.45
C ILE A 169 -7.62 -19.89 7.33
N ARG A 170 -6.62 -20.38 8.07
CA ARG A 170 -6.72 -21.57 8.93
C ARG A 170 -7.85 -21.42 9.95
N ASP A 171 -7.97 -20.24 10.54
CA ASP A 171 -8.94 -19.93 11.60
C ASP A 171 -10.31 -19.51 11.04
N LYS A 172 -10.50 -19.58 9.71
CA LYS A 172 -11.75 -19.25 9.00
C LYS A 172 -12.25 -17.83 9.24
N ILE A 173 -11.31 -16.90 9.46
CA ILE A 173 -11.58 -15.47 9.59
C ILE A 173 -11.52 -14.77 8.22
N LEU A 174 -10.62 -15.24 7.34
CA LEU A 174 -10.44 -14.63 6.02
C LEU A 174 -11.68 -14.80 5.14
N ASN A 175 -12.14 -13.70 4.55
CA ASN A 175 -13.23 -13.68 3.57
C ASN A 175 -12.66 -13.72 2.14
N PHE A 176 -12.70 -14.89 1.51
CA PHE A 176 -12.23 -15.10 0.13
C PHE A 176 -13.04 -14.34 -0.94
N ASN A 177 -14.26 -13.88 -0.63
CA ASN A 177 -15.11 -13.16 -1.58
C ASN A 177 -14.88 -11.64 -1.56
N LYS A 178 -13.97 -11.15 -0.71
CA LYS A 178 -13.63 -9.74 -0.61
C LYS A 178 -12.21 -9.54 -1.16
N PRO A 179 -11.98 -8.54 -2.03
CA PRO A 179 -10.62 -8.28 -2.48
C PRO A 179 -9.72 -7.83 -1.32
N HIS A 180 -8.46 -8.25 -1.39
CA HIS A 180 -7.40 -7.82 -0.50
C HIS A 180 -6.37 -6.96 -1.23
N HIS A 181 -5.81 -6.02 -0.48
CA HIS A 181 -4.74 -5.15 -0.92
C HIS A 181 -3.53 -5.30 0.01
N LEU A 182 -2.35 -5.52 -0.54
CA LEU A 182 -1.11 -5.57 0.23
C LEU A 182 -0.45 -4.21 0.19
N LEU A 183 -0.44 -3.52 1.34
CA LEU A 183 0.21 -2.23 1.48
C LEU A 183 1.71 -2.44 1.61
N GLY A 184 2.47 -1.92 0.67
CA GLY A 184 3.92 -1.98 0.66
C GLY A 184 4.53 -3.38 0.55
N CYS A 185 5.87 -3.38 0.53
CA CYS A 185 6.70 -4.56 0.30
C CYS A 185 7.88 -4.59 1.26
N SER A 186 8.04 -5.67 2.02
CA SER A 186 9.25 -5.93 2.81
C SER A 186 10.39 -6.40 1.91
N THR A 187 10.18 -7.52 1.22
CA THR A 187 11.05 -7.97 0.12
C THR A 187 10.19 -8.44 -1.05
N PRO A 188 10.64 -8.27 -2.31
CA PRO A 188 9.88 -8.72 -3.47
C PRO A 188 9.57 -10.22 -3.43
N GLU A 189 10.44 -11.05 -2.87
CA GLU A 189 10.29 -12.52 -2.88
C GLU A 189 9.07 -12.99 -2.10
N GLU A 190 8.59 -12.17 -1.16
CA GLU A 190 7.35 -12.39 -0.42
C GLU A 190 6.17 -12.68 -1.37
N PHE A 191 6.09 -12.00 -2.51
CA PHE A 191 4.94 -12.12 -3.40
C PHE A 191 4.84 -13.48 -4.11
N LYS A 192 5.92 -14.28 -4.10
CA LYS A 192 5.87 -15.67 -4.60
C LYS A 192 4.88 -16.52 -3.82
N PHE A 193 4.65 -16.22 -2.54
CA PHE A 193 3.72 -16.94 -1.67
C PHE A 193 2.25 -16.60 -1.93
N TYR A 194 1.97 -15.55 -2.71
CA TYR A 194 0.61 -15.05 -2.96
C TYR A 194 0.09 -15.35 -4.37
N ARG A 195 0.88 -16.00 -5.23
CA ARG A 195 0.54 -16.24 -6.65
C ARG A 195 -0.74 -17.04 -6.86
N GLU A 196 -1.06 -17.93 -5.94
CA GLU A 196 -2.27 -18.77 -5.99
C GLU A 196 -3.44 -18.16 -5.19
N TYR A 197 -3.28 -16.96 -4.63
CA TYR A 197 -4.28 -16.30 -3.81
C TYR A 197 -5.06 -15.28 -4.64
N ASP A 198 -6.05 -15.77 -5.40
CA ASP A 198 -6.89 -14.95 -6.29
C ASP A 198 -7.62 -13.80 -5.56
N PHE A 199 -7.84 -13.92 -4.25
CA PHE A 199 -8.46 -12.88 -3.43
C PHE A 199 -7.52 -11.69 -3.17
N ILE A 200 -6.20 -11.86 -3.33
CA ILE A 200 -5.23 -10.75 -3.24
C ILE A 200 -5.19 -10.02 -4.58
N GLU A 201 -6.01 -8.99 -4.68
CA GLU A 201 -6.25 -8.28 -5.92
C GLU A 201 -5.07 -7.36 -6.30
N SER A 202 -4.44 -6.71 -5.33
CA SER A 202 -3.48 -5.62 -5.61
C SER A 202 -2.38 -5.44 -4.57
N VAL A 203 -1.27 -4.84 -4.99
CA VAL A 203 -0.14 -4.39 -4.16
C VAL A 203 0.38 -3.04 -4.65
N ASP A 204 0.69 -2.14 -3.73
CA ASP A 204 1.48 -0.94 -3.99
C ASP A 204 2.86 -1.07 -3.33
N THR A 205 3.87 -0.44 -3.92
CA THR A 205 5.17 -0.29 -3.28
C THR A 205 6.05 0.69 -4.02
N SER A 206 6.74 1.56 -3.30
CA SER A 206 7.85 2.37 -3.85
C SER A 206 9.18 1.61 -3.95
N ASN A 207 9.26 0.36 -3.49
CA ASN A 207 10.52 -0.38 -3.35
C ASN A 207 11.37 -0.46 -4.65
N PRO A 208 10.81 -0.84 -5.82
CA PRO A 208 11.61 -0.92 -7.05
C PRO A 208 12.20 0.44 -7.47
N VAL A 209 11.41 1.50 -7.31
CA VAL A 209 11.78 2.86 -7.67
C VAL A 209 12.82 3.41 -6.71
N VAL A 210 12.60 3.31 -5.40
CA VAL A 210 13.53 3.78 -4.37
C VAL A 210 14.89 3.10 -4.51
N HIS A 211 14.95 1.77 -4.70
CA HIS A 211 16.23 1.08 -4.87
C HIS A 211 16.93 1.50 -6.16
N GLY A 212 16.18 1.70 -7.26
CA GLY A 212 16.78 2.19 -8.50
C GLY A 212 17.33 3.62 -8.39
N LEU A 213 16.66 4.51 -7.65
CA LEU A 213 17.18 5.85 -7.32
C LEU A 213 18.47 5.81 -6.50
N LEU A 214 18.68 4.73 -5.74
CA LEU A 214 19.88 4.50 -4.94
C LEU A 214 20.96 3.69 -5.69
N GLY A 215 20.76 3.41 -6.98
CA GLY A 215 21.68 2.60 -7.79
C GLY A 215 21.68 1.10 -7.44
N ILE A 216 20.66 0.63 -6.71
CA ILE A 216 20.54 -0.75 -6.25
C ILE A 216 19.66 -1.53 -7.21
N LYS A 217 20.30 -2.33 -8.04
CA LYS A 217 19.64 -3.28 -8.93
C LYS A 217 19.21 -4.53 -8.16
N TYR A 218 17.99 -5.02 -8.41
CA TYR A 218 17.48 -6.24 -7.80
C TYR A 218 18.37 -7.44 -8.15
N PRO A 219 18.90 -8.16 -7.14
CA PRO A 219 19.69 -9.35 -7.38
C PRO A 219 18.79 -10.50 -7.85
N GLU A 220 19.35 -11.43 -8.63
CA GLU A 220 18.61 -12.62 -9.08
C GLU A 220 18.17 -13.51 -7.91
N SER A 221 18.97 -13.57 -6.85
CA SER A 221 18.72 -14.36 -5.64
C SER A 221 17.71 -13.73 -4.69
N GLY A 222 17.28 -12.49 -4.94
CA GLY A 222 16.33 -11.75 -4.14
C GLY A 222 16.93 -10.76 -3.13
N LEU A 223 16.13 -9.77 -2.75
CA LEU A 223 16.55 -8.56 -2.02
C LEU A 223 16.61 -8.82 -0.51
N LEU A 224 17.81 -9.02 0.04
CA LEU A 224 18.02 -9.26 1.48
C LEU A 224 18.12 -7.98 2.33
N GLN A 225 18.19 -6.80 1.70
CA GLN A 225 18.26 -5.51 2.38
C GLN A 225 17.27 -4.54 1.72
N LYS A 226 16.47 -3.86 2.54
CA LYS A 226 15.54 -2.82 2.14
C LYS A 226 16.02 -1.51 2.74
N ASP A 227 16.28 -0.53 1.89
CA ASP A 227 16.50 0.83 2.36
C ASP A 227 15.23 1.40 3.00
N ARG A 228 15.41 2.10 4.13
CA ARG A 228 14.31 2.67 4.93
C ARG A 228 13.85 4.04 4.44
N ILE A 229 14.36 4.50 3.30
CA ILE A 229 14.04 5.81 2.76
C ILE A 229 12.61 5.78 2.21
N LYS A 230 11.73 6.59 2.81
CA LYS A 230 10.39 6.83 2.27
C LYS A 230 10.49 7.61 0.96
N LEU A 231 9.68 7.26 -0.03
CA LEU A 231 9.69 7.95 -1.31
C LEU A 231 9.41 9.46 -1.18
N VAL A 232 8.60 9.87 -0.21
CA VAL A 232 8.33 11.30 0.04
C VAL A 232 9.61 12.13 0.24
N ASN A 233 10.68 11.51 0.77
CA ASN A 233 11.99 12.16 0.93
C ASN A 233 12.78 12.28 -0.39
N LEU A 234 12.38 11.52 -1.41
CA LEU A 234 12.96 11.48 -2.75
C LEU A 234 12.00 12.06 -3.81
N LEU A 235 10.91 12.72 -3.40
CA LEU A 235 9.85 13.18 -4.30
C LEU A 235 10.35 14.09 -5.44
N HIS A 236 11.41 14.84 -5.18
CA HIS A 236 12.04 15.77 -6.14
C HIS A 236 13.29 15.20 -6.82
N ALA A 237 13.61 13.91 -6.63
CA ALA A 237 14.73 13.28 -7.28
C ALA A 237 14.62 13.38 -8.81
N LYS A 238 15.76 13.54 -9.48
CA LYS A 238 15.89 13.56 -10.94
C LYS A 238 16.95 12.54 -11.30
N PRO A 239 16.57 11.26 -11.48
CA PRO A 239 17.53 10.22 -11.80
C PRO A 239 18.18 10.50 -13.16
N ASP A 240 19.45 10.11 -13.26
CA ASP A 240 20.11 10.03 -14.55
C ASP A 240 19.66 8.78 -15.33
N VAL A 241 20.24 8.59 -16.51
CA VAL A 241 19.90 7.46 -17.39
C VAL A 241 20.19 6.12 -16.71
N GLU A 242 21.29 6.01 -15.97
CA GLU A 242 21.67 4.75 -15.31
C GLU A 242 20.68 4.37 -14.21
N ALA A 243 20.36 5.31 -13.31
CA ALA A 243 19.35 5.11 -12.28
C ALA A 243 17.98 4.77 -12.90
N TYR A 244 17.60 5.43 -13.99
CA TYR A 244 16.36 5.13 -14.69
C TYR A 244 16.32 3.71 -15.30
N GLU A 245 17.42 3.24 -15.89
CA GLU A 245 17.52 1.85 -16.37
C GLU A 245 17.40 0.83 -15.23
N ILE A 246 17.99 1.11 -14.07
CA ILE A 246 17.86 0.26 -12.88
C ILE A 246 16.40 0.24 -12.38
N ILE A 247 15.72 1.39 -12.34
CA ILE A 247 14.30 1.48 -11.96
C ILE A 247 13.45 0.59 -12.88
N LYS A 248 13.60 0.72 -14.20
CA LYS A 248 12.86 -0.10 -15.16
C LYS A 248 13.13 -1.60 -14.98
N TYR A 249 14.39 -1.97 -14.79
CA TYR A 249 14.76 -3.35 -14.51
C TYR A 249 14.09 -3.86 -13.23
N ASN A 250 14.14 -3.09 -12.15
CA ASN A 250 13.56 -3.48 -10.86
C ASN A 250 12.04 -3.63 -10.95
N ILE A 251 11.34 -2.71 -11.63
CA ILE A 251 9.88 -2.80 -11.86
C ILE A 251 9.55 -4.07 -12.65
N SER A 252 10.27 -4.32 -13.74
CA SER A 252 10.08 -5.52 -14.56
C SER A 252 10.28 -6.80 -13.74
N LYS A 253 11.36 -6.84 -12.93
CA LYS A 253 11.65 -8.00 -12.07
C LYS A 253 10.62 -8.16 -10.96
N PHE A 254 10.15 -7.07 -10.36
CA PHE A 254 9.08 -7.10 -9.37
C PHE A 254 7.81 -7.73 -9.95
N LYS A 255 7.42 -7.31 -11.17
CA LYS A 255 6.27 -7.87 -11.89
C LYS A 255 6.44 -9.37 -12.15
N GLU A 256 7.60 -9.84 -12.57
CA GLU A 256 7.90 -11.28 -12.73
C GLU A 256 7.75 -12.05 -11.41
N ILE A 257 8.18 -11.45 -10.29
CA ILE A 257 8.10 -12.09 -8.98
C ILE A 257 6.64 -12.20 -8.50
N VAL A 258 5.86 -11.13 -8.64
CA VAL A 258 4.43 -11.10 -8.27
C VAL A 258 3.63 -12.10 -9.11
N GLY A 259 3.99 -12.30 -10.38
CA GLY A 259 3.23 -13.13 -11.33
C GLY A 259 1.95 -12.43 -11.79
#